data_AF-A0AAD8Y924-F1
#
_entry.id   AF-A0AAD8Y924-F1
#
_cell.length_a   1.000
_cell.length_b   1.000
_cell.length_c   1.000
_cell.angle_alpha   90.00
_cell.angle_beta   90.00
_cell.angle_gamma   90.00
#
_symmetry.space_group_name_H-M   'P 1'
#
loop_
_entity.id
_entity.type
_entity.pdbx_description
1 polymer ?
#
loop_
_entity_poly.entity_id
_entity_poly.type
_entity_poly.pdbx_seq_one_letter_code
_entity_poly.pdbx_strand_id
1 'polypeptide(L)' 'MEPTRVAARSLVNEDRIDVMQKGNVLSKEQEYRGPIRLRLCLSKH' A
#
# COMPACT_ATOMS: atom_id res chain seq x y z
N MET A 1 14.59 1.04 4.60
CA MET A 1 13.13 0.84 4.40
C MET A 1 12.61 1.42 3.08
N GLU A 2 13.24 2.44 2.49
CA GLU A 2 12.77 3.05 1.24
C GLU A 2 12.57 2.06 0.07
N PRO A 3 13.45 1.06 -0.16
CA PRO A 3 13.23 0.07 -1.23
C PRO A 3 11.92 -0.73 -1.06
N THR A 4 11.58 -1.10 0.17
CA THR A 4 10.33 -1.80 0.49
C THR A 4 9.11 -0.92 0.24
N ARG A 5 9.21 0.40 0.46
CA ARG A 5 8.14 1.36 0.18
C ARG A 5 7.93 1.54 -1.31
N VAL A 6 9.00 1.58 -2.09
CA VAL A 6 8.92 1.61 -3.56
C VAL A 6 8.24 0.35 -4.08
N ALA A 7 8.63 -0.83 -3.60
CA ALA A 7 7.99 -2.09 -3.97
C ALA A 7 6.49 -2.13 -3.58
N ALA A 8 6.14 -1.64 -2.39
CA ALA A 8 4.74 -1.53 -1.96
C ALA A 8 3.93 -0.60 -2.89
N ARG A 9 4.49 0.53 -3.33
CA ARG A 9 3.84 1.42 -4.30
C ARG A 9 3.59 0.73 -5.64
N SER A 10 4.54 -0.04 -6.15
CA SER A 10 4.33 -0.82 -7.39
C SER A 10 3.17 -1.79 -7.24
N LEU A 11 3.07 -2.52 -6.12
CA LEU A 11 1.98 -3.46 -5.86
C LEU A 11 0.62 -2.78 -5.66
N VAL A 12 0.59 -1.58 -5.07
CA VAL A 12 -0.61 -0.74 -4.98
C VAL A 12 -1.05 -0.28 -6.37
N ASN A 13 -0.11 0.11 -7.24
CA ASN A 13 -0.41 0.52 -8.61
C ASN A 13 -0.95 -0.64 -9.46
N GLU A 14 -0.49 -1.86 -9.19
CA GLU A 14 -1.02 -3.11 -9.77
C GLU A 14 -2.36 -3.57 -9.15
N ASP A 15 -2.95 -2.81 -8.21
CA ASP A 15 -4.18 -3.14 -7.48
C ASP A 15 -4.12 -4.48 -6.72
N ARG A 16 -2.91 -4.94 -6.36
CA ARG A 16 -2.68 -6.21 -5.65
C ARG A 16 -2.76 -6.06 -4.14
N ILE A 17 -2.47 -4.87 -3.63
CA ILE A 17 -2.50 -4.56 -2.20
C ILE A 17 -3.08 -3.16 -1.96
N ASP A 18 -3.66 -2.98 -0.78
CA ASP A 18 -3.91 -1.66 -0.20
C ASP A 18 -2.84 -1.34 0.84
N VAL A 19 -2.43 -0.07 0.90
CA VAL A 19 -1.63 0.45 2.01
C VAL A 19 -2.55 1.15 3.00
N MET A 20 -2.45 0.77 4.26
CA MET A 20 -3.24 1.34 5.35
C MET A 20 -2.36 2.07 6.35
N GLN A 21 -2.87 3.20 6.85
CA GLN A 21 -2.25 3.94 7.95
C GLN A 21 -3.33 4.50 8.88
N LYS A 22 -3.15 4.28 10.18
CA LYS A 22 -4.10 4.70 11.22
C LYS A 22 -5.55 4.24 10.93
N GLY A 23 -5.70 3.04 10.35
CA GLY A 23 -7.00 2.45 10.01
C GLY A 23 -7.56 2.85 8.64
N ASN A 24 -6.96 3.82 7.95
CA ASN A 24 -7.44 4.32 6.66
C ASN A 24 -6.61 3.76 5.50
N VAL A 25 -7.25 3.48 4.37
CA VAL A 25 -6.56 3.19 3.10
C VAL A 25 -5.99 4.48 2.53
N LEU A 26 -4.71 4.49 2.18
CA LEU A 26 -4.03 5.62 1.55
C LEU A 26 -4.27 5.64 0.04
N SER A 27 -4.30 6.82 -0.56
CA SER A 27 -4.33 6.93 -2.02
C SER A 27 -2.98 6.55 -2.64
N LYS A 28 -2.97 6.24 -3.95
CA LYS A 28 -1.76 5.77 -4.67
C LYS A 28 -0.65 6.84 -4.69
N GLU A 29 -1.03 8.12 -4.65
CA GLU A 29 -0.13 9.28 -4.72
C GLU A 29 0.37 9.72 -3.34
N GLN A 30 -0.22 9.21 -2.26
CA GLN A 30 0.08 9.67 -0.91
C GLN A 30 1.44 9.16 -0.43
N GLU A 31 2.21 10.05 0.21
CA GLU A 31 3.52 9.69 0.78
C GLU A 31 3.37 8.86 2.08
N TYR A 32 4.18 7.81 2.22
CA TYR A 32 4.15 6.95 3.40
C TYR A 32 5.00 7.55 4.53
N ARG A 33 4.34 8.13 5.54
CA ARG A 33 5.02 8.75 6.69
C ARG A 33 4.84 7.95 7.95
N GLY A 34 5.92 7.34 8.45
CA GLY A 34 5.87 6.47 9.63
C GLY A 34 5.43 5.03 9.31
N PRO A 35 4.89 4.30 10.31
CA PRO A 35 4.44 2.92 10.15
C PRO A 35 3.22 2.81 9.24
N ILE A 36 3.21 1.77 8.40
CA ILE A 36 2.13 1.42 7.48
C ILE A 36 1.81 -0.08 7.60
N ARG A 37 0.61 -0.47 7.16
CA ARG A 37 0.18 -1.87 7.04
C ARG A 37 -0.15 -2.16 5.59
N LEU A 38 0.07 -3.40 5.16
CA LEU A 38 -0.28 -3.87 3.82
C LEU A 38 -1.47 -4.83 3.95
N ARG A 39 -2.51 -4.63 3.15
CA ARG A 39 -3.67 -5.53 3.04
C ARG A 39 -3.67 -6.13 1.64
N LEU A 40 -3.74 -7.46 1.54
CA LEU A 40 -3.85 -8.13 0.24
C LEU A 40 -5.24 -7.86 -0.35
N CYS A 41 -5.28 -7.40 -1.59
CA CYS A 41 -6.50 -7.34 -2.38
C CYS A 41 -6.65 -8.73 -3.01
N LEU A 42 -7.33 -9.63 -2.31
CA LEU A 42 -7.73 -10.91 -2.89
C LEU A 42 -8.78 -10.58 -3.96
N SER A 43 -8.39 -10.59 -5.23
CA SER A 43 -9.34 -10.44 -6.34
C SER A 43 -10.52 -11.37 -6.09
N LYS A 44 -11.72 -10.78 -6.07
CA LYS A 44 -12.97 -11.50 -6.26
C LYS A 44 -12.98 -12.02 -7.71
N HIS A 45 -12.31 -13.14 -7.94
CA HIS A 45 -12.68 -13.99 -9.07
C HIS A 45 -13.96 -14.75 -8.71
#